data_AF-A0A8S1SLA1-F1
#
_entry.id   AF-A0A8S1SLA1-F1
#
_cell.length_a   1.000
_cell.length_b   1.000
_cell.length_c   1.000
_cell.angle_alpha   90.00
_cell.angle_beta   90.00
_cell.angle_gamma   90.00
#
_symmetry.space_group_name_H-M   'P 1'
#
loop_
_entity.id
_entity.type
_entity.pdbx_description
1 polymer ?
#
loop_
_entity_poly.entity_id
_entity_poly.type
_entity_poly.pdbx_seq_one_letter_code
_entity_poly.pdbx_strand_id
1 'polypeptide(L)'
;MLLCLLFQLIRTQIFDCSITSSECSDNYSPVCGLTINLLSIQTFMNECYACKANLVVKYKNGECTDYSDEKTPNNHNDDKNEYSNSTFFPSGNYTQLFSCSDPRPSICGTNQKLTCGFLDSLTDCYGKYCQTQFINECHACRNTSIHNYFFGKCSEYKQRQATVIQCNSDQKNQCDIMEQIDVCGFLNETAVCQNQPCLQPFKNTCEPCNQSNIKSYFIGNCNDYNNLFFGTDQDQIEDASEQQQKYQYCQPERPSSCNQDFSQTCGVLKSCNGTGCERIYDNPCSACQNTLIEGYYIGQCQQNFGYIFSILMIQLLF
;
A
#
# COMPACT_ATOMS: atom_id res chain seq x y z
N MET A 1 -27.47 -30.07 44.32
CA MET A 1 -26.68 -30.19 43.07
C MET A 1 -27.35 -29.60 41.84
N LEU A 2 -28.69 -29.58 41.73
CA LEU A 2 -29.38 -29.00 40.55
C LEU A 2 -29.32 -27.45 40.50
N LEU A 3 -29.10 -26.76 41.64
CA LEU A 3 -29.05 -25.30 41.69
C LEU A 3 -27.69 -24.70 41.25
N CYS A 4 -26.60 -25.50 41.23
CA CYS A 4 -25.28 -25.03 40.78
C CYS A 4 -25.08 -25.12 39.27
N LEU A 5 -25.96 -25.81 38.54
CA LEU A 5 -25.89 -25.95 37.08
C LEU A 5 -26.60 -24.81 36.32
N LEU A 6 -27.38 -23.98 37.01
CA LEU A 6 -28.06 -22.82 36.40
C LEU A 6 -27.17 -21.57 36.29
N PHE A 7 -25.98 -21.55 36.91
CA PHE A 7 -25.05 -20.41 36.84
C PHE A 7 -24.01 -20.49 35.71
N GLN A 8 -23.97 -21.57 34.92
CA GLN A 8 -22.93 -21.77 33.89
C GLN A 8 -23.36 -21.43 32.45
N LEU A 9 -24.51 -20.77 32.27
CA LEU A 9 -24.98 -20.34 30.93
C LEU A 9 -25.22 -18.84 30.86
N ILE A 10 -24.33 -18.03 31.45
CA ILE A 10 -24.19 -16.64 31.01
C ILE A 10 -23.51 -16.70 29.64
N ARG A 11 -24.29 -17.04 28.61
CA ARG A 11 -23.86 -16.93 27.22
C ARG A 11 -23.48 -15.46 27.04
N THR A 12 -22.21 -15.22 26.76
CA THR A 12 -21.71 -13.90 26.42
C THR A 12 -22.37 -13.47 25.13
N GLN A 13 -23.42 -12.65 25.25
CA GLN A 13 -24.17 -12.16 24.10
C GLN A 13 -23.28 -11.16 23.36
N ILE A 14 -23.10 -11.41 22.07
CA ILE A 14 -22.45 -10.49 21.14
C ILE A 14 -23.58 -9.71 20.47
N PHE A 15 -23.48 -8.39 20.50
CA PHE A 15 -24.44 -7.45 19.96
C PHE A 15 -23.88 -6.82 18.69
N ASP A 16 -24.75 -6.59 17.70
CA ASP A 16 -24.38 -5.87 16.49
C ASP A 16 -24.33 -4.37 16.78
N CYS A 17 -23.34 -3.69 16.20
CA CYS A 17 -23.24 -2.25 16.37
C CYS A 17 -24.31 -1.52 15.57
N SER A 18 -25.05 -0.65 16.25
CA SER A 18 -26.02 0.26 15.63
C SER A 18 -25.87 1.65 16.25
N ILE A 19 -25.56 2.65 15.44
CA ILE A 19 -25.46 4.04 15.89
C ILE A 19 -26.88 4.63 15.84
N THR A 20 -27.47 4.84 17.02
CA THR A 20 -28.81 5.42 17.14
C THR A 20 -28.78 6.92 17.49
N SER A 21 -27.62 7.45 17.90
CA SER A 21 -27.45 8.84 18.34
C SER A 21 -26.16 9.47 17.82
N SER A 22 -26.21 10.76 17.47
CA SER A 22 -25.05 11.56 17.06
C SER A 22 -24.14 11.91 18.23
N GLU A 23 -24.63 11.89 19.47
CA GLU A 23 -23.87 12.15 20.69
C GLU A 23 -23.87 10.90 21.58
N CYS A 24 -22.72 10.58 22.18
CA CYS A 24 -22.60 9.46 23.09
C CYS A 24 -22.72 9.95 24.53
N SER A 25 -23.40 9.18 25.38
CA SER A 25 -23.45 9.46 26.81
C SER A 25 -22.08 9.25 27.43
N ASP A 26 -21.69 10.10 28.39
CA ASP A 26 -20.47 9.92 29.18
C ASP A 26 -20.61 8.86 30.30
N ASN A 27 -21.75 8.17 30.39
CA ASN A 27 -21.93 7.10 31.36
C ASN A 27 -21.00 5.92 31.05
N TYR A 28 -20.19 5.54 32.04
CA TYR A 28 -19.26 4.41 31.94
C TYR A 28 -20.01 3.07 32.08
N SER A 29 -20.10 2.34 30.97
CA SER A 29 -20.69 0.99 30.88
C SER A 29 -19.91 0.20 29.84
N PRO A 30 -18.71 -0.31 30.18
CA PRO A 30 -17.71 -0.67 29.20
C PRO A 30 -18.12 -1.87 28.34
N VAL A 31 -17.64 -1.86 27.10
CA VAL A 31 -17.86 -2.94 26.14
C VAL A 31 -16.56 -3.28 25.41
N CYS A 32 -16.43 -4.52 24.99
CA CYS A 32 -15.34 -4.99 24.16
C CYS A 32 -15.76 -4.93 22.69
N GLY A 33 -15.10 -4.08 21.91
CA GLY A 33 -15.37 -3.92 20.48
C GLY A 33 -14.70 -5.02 19.65
N LEU A 34 -15.45 -5.59 18.71
CA LEU A 34 -15.05 -6.70 17.86
C LEU A 34 -15.03 -6.28 16.38
N THR A 35 -14.00 -6.72 15.66
CA THR A 35 -13.93 -6.62 14.19
C THR A 35 -14.96 -7.54 13.52
N ILE A 36 -15.05 -7.44 12.19
CA ILE A 36 -15.82 -8.37 11.35
C ILE A 36 -15.36 -9.83 11.45
N ASN A 37 -14.11 -10.05 11.87
CA ASN A 37 -13.56 -11.37 12.13
C ASN A 37 -13.76 -11.82 13.59
N LEU A 38 -14.59 -11.11 14.36
CA LEU A 38 -14.83 -11.33 15.79
C LEU A 38 -13.58 -11.23 16.68
N LEU A 39 -12.48 -10.67 16.17
CA LEU A 39 -11.28 -10.40 16.95
C LEU A 39 -11.54 -9.18 17.84
N SER A 40 -11.26 -9.33 19.14
CA SER A 40 -11.29 -8.24 20.11
C SER A 40 -10.21 -7.22 19.79
N ILE A 41 -10.61 -5.96 19.66
CA ILE A 41 -9.69 -4.87 19.32
C ILE A 41 -9.35 -4.07 20.57
N GLN A 42 -10.38 -3.62 21.29
CA GLN A 42 -10.24 -2.63 22.33
C GLN A 42 -11.48 -2.55 23.24
N THR A 43 -11.26 -2.20 24.50
CA THR A 43 -12.33 -1.81 25.44
C THR A 43 -12.75 -0.36 25.20
N PHE A 44 -14.05 -0.12 25.09
CA PHE A 44 -14.64 1.20 24.93
C PHE A 44 -15.50 1.56 26.14
N MET A 45 -15.63 2.87 26.41
CA MET A 45 -16.37 3.40 27.57
C MET A 45 -17.83 2.94 27.61
N ASN A 46 -18.47 2.84 26.45
CA ASN A 46 -19.79 2.24 26.27
C ASN A 46 -20.02 1.84 24.81
N GLU A 47 -21.17 1.21 24.55
CA GLU A 47 -21.59 0.75 23.23
C GLU A 47 -21.59 1.85 22.16
N CYS A 48 -21.95 3.09 22.51
CA CYS A 48 -21.99 4.19 21.54
C CYS A 48 -20.59 4.51 21.02
N TYR A 49 -19.61 4.62 21.92
CA TYR A 49 -18.22 4.86 21.53
C TYR A 49 -17.62 3.67 20.77
N ALA A 50 -17.95 2.45 21.17
CA ALA A 50 -17.54 1.25 20.44
C ALA A 50 -18.08 1.29 19.00
N CYS A 51 -19.38 1.52 18.83
CA CYS A 51 -20.02 1.47 17.53
C CYS A 51 -19.73 2.66 16.62
N LYS A 52 -19.16 3.75 17.15
CA LYS A 52 -18.60 4.84 16.35
C LYS A 52 -17.16 4.61 15.90
N ALA A 53 -16.46 3.63 16.47
CA ALA A 53 -15.10 3.33 16.06
C ALA A 53 -15.08 2.63 14.70
N ASN A 54 -14.19 3.08 13.80
CA ASN A 54 -14.16 2.75 12.36
C ASN A 54 -13.98 1.25 12.01
N LEU A 55 -13.70 0.40 13.01
CA LEU A 55 -13.40 -1.03 12.82
C LEU A 55 -14.26 -1.96 13.69
N VAL A 56 -15.15 -1.42 14.53
CA VAL A 56 -15.98 -2.19 15.45
C VAL A 56 -17.35 -2.42 14.82
N VAL A 57 -17.67 -3.67 14.49
CA VAL A 57 -18.95 -4.05 13.89
C VAL A 57 -19.87 -4.78 14.87
N LYS A 58 -19.30 -5.32 15.94
CA LYS A 58 -20.02 -5.96 17.03
C LYS A 58 -19.36 -5.59 18.34
N TYR A 59 -20.09 -5.74 19.43
CA TYR A 59 -19.53 -5.57 20.76
C TYR A 59 -20.06 -6.64 21.71
N LYS A 60 -19.33 -6.85 22.79
CA LYS A 60 -19.75 -7.68 23.93
C LYS A 60 -19.69 -6.83 25.18
N ASN A 61 -20.66 -6.98 26.07
CA ASN A 61 -20.66 -6.24 27.34
C ASN A 61 -19.47 -6.65 28.22
N GLY A 62 -18.87 -5.65 28.88
CA GLY A 62 -17.66 -5.81 29.69
C GLY A 62 -16.38 -5.46 28.93
N GLU A 63 -15.27 -5.35 29.65
CA GLU A 63 -13.96 -5.03 29.08
C GLU A 63 -13.40 -6.20 28.27
N CYS A 64 -12.53 -5.91 27.29
CA CYS A 64 -11.79 -6.96 26.59
C CYS A 64 -10.80 -7.62 27.56
N THR A 65 -11.07 -8.87 27.92
CA THR A 65 -10.08 -9.75 28.57
C THR A 65 -9.28 -10.45 27.49
N ASP A 66 -7.94 -10.40 27.54
CA ASP A 66 -7.03 -11.03 26.57
C ASP A 66 -7.42 -12.49 26.30
N TYR A 67 -8.02 -12.75 25.14
CA TYR A 67 -8.32 -14.09 24.64
C TYR A 67 -7.05 -14.66 23.98
N SER A 68 -6.07 -15.01 24.81
CA SER A 68 -5.13 -16.06 24.44
C SER A 68 -5.74 -17.39 24.89
N ASP A 69 -5.94 -18.31 23.95
CA ASP A 69 -6.42 -19.69 24.13
C ASP A 69 -7.94 -19.94 24.26
N GLU A 70 -8.64 -19.93 23.13
CA GLU A 70 -9.67 -20.97 22.90
C GLU A 70 -9.37 -21.68 21.57
N LYS A 71 -8.75 -22.86 21.69
CA LYS A 71 -8.43 -23.77 20.57
C LYS A 71 -9.70 -24.10 19.79
N THR A 72 -9.70 -23.77 18.50
CA THR A 72 -10.61 -24.38 17.52
C THR A 72 -10.51 -25.92 17.60
N PRO A 73 -11.63 -26.65 17.72
CA PRO A 73 -11.59 -28.11 17.74
C PRO A 73 -11.20 -28.62 16.36
N ASN A 74 -10.12 -29.41 16.29
CA ASN A 74 -9.85 -30.29 15.15
C ASN A 74 -11.03 -31.24 14.97
N ASN A 75 -11.69 -31.20 13.82
CA ASN A 75 -12.57 -32.28 13.38
C ASN A 75 -12.02 -32.91 12.10
N HIS A 76 -11.36 -34.04 12.33
CA HIS A 76 -11.12 -35.09 11.36
C HIS A 76 -12.32 -36.04 11.45
N ASN A 77 -13.16 -36.09 10.41
CA ASN A 77 -13.62 -37.33 9.77
C ASN A 77 -14.71 -37.05 8.75
N ASP A 78 -14.45 -37.64 7.58
CA ASP A 78 -15.37 -38.21 6.61
C ASP A 78 -16.87 -38.12 6.93
N ASP A 79 -17.61 -37.40 6.09
CA ASP A 79 -18.70 -38.05 5.39
C ASP A 79 -19.01 -37.34 4.07
N LYS A 80 -19.04 -38.16 3.01
CA LYS A 80 -19.46 -37.78 1.67
C LYS A 80 -20.93 -37.35 1.72
N ASN A 81 -21.20 -36.07 1.52
CA ASN A 81 -22.44 -35.66 0.88
C ASN A 81 -22.17 -34.50 -0.08
N GLU A 82 -22.14 -34.89 -1.35
CA GLU A 82 -22.23 -34.09 -2.56
C GLU A 82 -23.41 -33.11 -2.45
N TYR A 83 -23.11 -31.84 -2.16
CA TYR A 83 -23.90 -30.72 -2.65
C TYR A 83 -23.02 -29.94 -3.61
N SER A 84 -23.27 -30.18 -4.90
CA SER A 84 -22.68 -29.42 -5.99
C SER A 84 -23.26 -27.99 -5.98
N ASN A 85 -22.75 -27.14 -5.09
CA ASN A 85 -22.84 -25.70 -5.27
C ASN A 85 -21.77 -25.33 -6.29
N SER A 86 -22.19 -25.29 -7.55
CA SER A 86 -21.47 -24.66 -8.63
C SER A 86 -21.03 -23.26 -8.20
N THR A 87 -19.79 -23.15 -7.72
CA THR A 87 -19.08 -21.90 -7.62
C THR A 87 -18.84 -21.45 -9.05
N PHE A 88 -19.80 -20.70 -9.58
CA PHE A 88 -19.60 -19.93 -10.79
C PHE A 88 -18.54 -18.89 -10.46
N PHE A 89 -17.28 -19.21 -10.78
CA PHE A 89 -16.20 -18.25 -10.87
C PHE A 89 -16.30 -17.64 -12.27
N PRO A 90 -16.98 -16.49 -12.47
CA PRO A 90 -16.88 -15.84 -13.76
C PRO A 90 -15.40 -15.52 -13.98
N SER A 91 -14.83 -16.06 -15.06
CA SER A 91 -13.59 -15.59 -15.66
C SER A 91 -13.84 -14.20 -16.24
N GLY A 92 -14.14 -13.24 -15.36
CA GLY A 92 -14.41 -11.86 -15.67
C GLY A 92 -13.11 -11.08 -15.65
N ASN A 93 -12.96 -10.19 -16.60
CA ASN A 93 -11.87 -9.21 -16.65
C ASN A 93 -11.86 -8.43 -15.32
N TYR A 94 -10.93 -8.75 -14.41
CA TYR A 94 -10.78 -8.22 -13.03
C TYR A 94 -10.54 -6.70 -12.94
N THR A 95 -10.75 -6.00 -14.04
CA THR A 95 -10.52 -4.58 -14.17
C THR A 95 -11.79 -3.77 -13.92
N GLN A 96 -13.01 -4.30 -14.07
CA GLN A 96 -14.22 -3.49 -13.98
C GLN A 96 -14.57 -3.11 -12.53
N LEU A 97 -14.53 -1.81 -12.23
CA LEU A 97 -15.02 -1.24 -10.97
C LEU A 97 -16.51 -0.88 -11.13
N PHE A 98 -17.27 -1.10 -10.07
CA PHE A 98 -18.67 -0.76 -9.93
C PHE A 98 -18.82 0.25 -8.81
N SER A 99 -19.61 1.30 -9.02
CA SER A 99 -19.94 2.26 -7.97
C SER A 99 -21.15 1.78 -7.18
N CYS A 100 -21.13 2.03 -5.88
CA CYS A 100 -22.27 1.79 -5.03
C CYS A 100 -23.38 2.81 -5.32
N SER A 101 -24.60 2.32 -5.48
CA SER A 101 -25.77 3.16 -5.74
C SER A 101 -26.28 3.80 -4.45
N ASP A 102 -26.73 5.05 -4.53
CA ASP A 102 -27.52 5.70 -3.48
C ASP A 102 -29.03 5.61 -3.81
N PRO A 103 -29.90 5.30 -2.84
CA PRO A 103 -29.60 5.07 -1.42
C PRO A 103 -28.94 3.71 -1.15
N ARG A 104 -28.04 3.68 -0.16
CA ARG A 104 -27.33 2.45 0.23
C ARG A 104 -28.30 1.38 0.75
N PRO A 105 -28.03 0.09 0.49
CA PRO A 105 -28.90 -0.99 0.94
C PRO A 105 -28.87 -1.13 2.47
N SER A 106 -30.06 -1.17 3.08
CA SER A 106 -30.22 -1.37 4.53
C SER A 106 -30.26 -2.86 4.94
N ILE A 107 -30.65 -3.73 4.01
CA ILE A 107 -30.76 -5.18 4.21
C ILE A 107 -30.01 -5.89 3.09
N CYS A 108 -29.14 -6.83 3.46
CA CYS A 108 -28.35 -7.61 2.52
C CYS A 108 -28.67 -9.09 2.61
N GLY A 109 -28.85 -9.72 1.44
CA GLY A 109 -29.01 -11.16 1.33
C GLY A 109 -27.73 -11.93 1.66
N THR A 110 -27.86 -13.25 1.74
CA THR A 110 -26.78 -14.19 2.05
C THR A 110 -26.08 -14.75 0.81
N ASN A 111 -26.47 -14.32 -0.39
CA ASN A 111 -25.85 -14.75 -1.64
C ASN A 111 -24.35 -14.44 -1.59
N GLN A 112 -23.51 -15.47 -1.80
CA GLN A 112 -22.06 -15.31 -1.75
C GLN A 112 -21.56 -14.93 -3.13
N LYS A 113 -21.08 -13.70 -3.27
CA LYS A 113 -20.45 -13.18 -4.47
C LYS A 113 -19.29 -12.30 -4.05
N LEU A 114 -18.18 -12.94 -3.69
CA LEU A 114 -17.01 -12.28 -3.12
C LEU A 114 -16.74 -10.95 -3.83
N THR A 115 -16.68 -9.90 -3.03
CA THR A 115 -16.59 -8.53 -3.53
C THR A 115 -15.52 -7.82 -2.74
N CYS A 116 -14.60 -7.15 -3.41
CA CYS A 116 -13.65 -6.27 -2.76
C CYS A 116 -14.15 -4.83 -2.86
N GLY A 117 -14.39 -4.19 -1.73
CA GLY A 117 -14.77 -2.79 -1.64
C GLY A 117 -13.56 -1.89 -1.46
N PHE A 118 -13.57 -0.74 -2.12
CA PHE A 118 -12.56 0.31 -1.99
C PHE A 118 -13.08 1.39 -1.05
N LEU A 119 -12.29 1.66 -0.01
CA LEU A 119 -12.49 2.79 0.89
C LEU A 119 -12.41 4.10 0.10
N ASP A 120 -13.25 5.06 0.48
CA ASP A 120 -13.23 6.40 -0.09
C ASP A 120 -11.84 7.02 0.06
N SER A 121 -11.48 7.86 -0.89
CA SER A 121 -10.22 8.60 -0.87
C SER A 121 -10.15 9.64 0.26
N LEU A 122 -11.29 9.99 0.86
CA LEU A 122 -11.36 10.78 2.10
C LEU A 122 -10.95 10.00 3.36
N THR A 123 -10.84 8.68 3.27
CA THR A 123 -10.33 7.82 4.36
C THR A 123 -8.83 7.68 4.19
N ASP A 124 -8.03 8.13 5.17
CA ASP A 124 -6.57 7.96 5.20
C ASP A 124 -6.19 6.47 5.11
N CYS A 125 -6.09 5.94 3.89
CA CYS A 125 -5.67 4.57 3.61
C CYS A 125 -4.67 4.60 2.46
N TYR A 126 -3.64 3.75 2.54
CA TYR A 126 -2.58 3.67 1.54
C TYR A 126 -2.50 2.25 0.95
N GLY A 127 -2.50 2.12 -0.38
CA GLY A 127 -2.27 0.85 -1.07
C GLY A 127 -3.23 -0.29 -0.68
N LYS A 128 -2.68 -1.46 -0.31
CA LYS A 128 -3.44 -2.67 0.07
C LYS A 128 -4.38 -2.44 1.26
N TYR A 129 -4.18 -1.38 2.04
CA TYR A 129 -5.00 -1.04 3.20
C TYR A 129 -6.30 -0.30 2.85
N CYS A 130 -6.51 0.08 1.58
CA CYS A 130 -7.76 0.69 1.10
C CYS A 130 -8.82 -0.32 0.66
N GLN A 131 -8.54 -1.61 0.80
CA GLN A 131 -9.36 -2.68 0.25
C GLN A 131 -9.90 -3.53 1.38
N THR A 132 -11.21 -3.73 1.40
CA THR A 132 -11.86 -4.61 2.37
C THR A 132 -12.60 -5.70 1.64
N GLN A 133 -12.41 -6.94 2.07
CA GLN A 133 -13.12 -8.09 1.52
C GLN A 133 -14.53 -8.16 2.10
N PHE A 134 -15.52 -8.28 1.23
CA PHE A 134 -16.92 -8.50 1.58
C PHE A 134 -17.44 -9.80 0.95
N ILE A 135 -18.47 -10.36 1.58
CA ILE A 135 -19.14 -11.58 1.13
C ILE A 135 -19.96 -11.35 -0.15
N ASN A 136 -20.47 -10.12 -0.35
CA ASN A 136 -21.14 -9.67 -1.57
C ASN A 136 -21.17 -8.14 -1.71
N GLU A 137 -21.63 -7.67 -2.86
CA GLU A 137 -21.73 -6.26 -3.23
C GLU A 137 -22.66 -5.46 -2.33
N CYS A 138 -23.73 -6.08 -1.82
CA CYS A 138 -24.64 -5.41 -0.90
C CYS A 138 -23.91 -5.09 0.41
N HIS A 139 -23.19 -6.06 0.97
CA HIS A 139 -22.43 -5.83 2.21
C HIS A 139 -21.30 -4.81 2.01
N ALA A 140 -20.67 -4.81 0.83
CA ALA A 140 -19.71 -3.77 0.47
C ALA A 140 -20.38 -2.38 0.44
N CYS A 141 -21.47 -2.22 -0.32
CA CYS A 141 -22.13 -0.93 -0.51
C CYS A 141 -22.97 -0.45 0.69
N ARG A 142 -23.33 -1.34 1.62
CA ARG A 142 -23.93 -0.96 2.91
C ARG A 142 -22.93 -0.23 3.81
N ASN A 143 -21.64 -0.51 3.67
CA ASN A 143 -20.60 0.25 4.36
C ASN A 143 -20.48 1.63 3.68
N THR A 144 -20.77 2.69 4.43
CA THR A 144 -20.77 4.07 3.92
C THR A 144 -19.39 4.53 3.49
N SER A 145 -18.33 3.95 4.02
CA SER A 145 -16.95 4.27 3.63
C SER A 145 -16.53 3.62 2.31
N ILE A 146 -17.36 2.75 1.72
CA ILE A 146 -17.06 2.06 0.46
C ILE A 146 -17.84 2.72 -0.68
N HIS A 147 -17.16 3.27 -1.67
CA HIS A 147 -17.81 3.94 -2.81
C HIS A 147 -17.77 3.12 -4.09
N ASN A 148 -16.72 2.32 -4.25
CA ASN A 148 -16.54 1.46 -5.41
C ASN A 148 -16.22 0.05 -4.95
N TYR A 149 -16.49 -0.93 -5.80
CA TYR A 149 -16.14 -2.32 -5.56
C TYR A 149 -15.84 -3.04 -6.86
N PHE A 150 -15.23 -4.21 -6.77
CA PHE A 150 -15.19 -5.17 -7.87
C PHE A 150 -15.49 -6.58 -7.38
N PHE A 151 -15.94 -7.45 -8.29
CA PHE A 151 -16.21 -8.85 -7.98
C PHE A 151 -14.91 -9.65 -7.99
N GLY A 152 -14.59 -10.30 -6.87
CA GLY A 152 -13.37 -11.07 -6.68
C GLY A 152 -12.80 -10.93 -5.28
N LYS A 153 -11.61 -11.52 -5.08
CA LYS A 153 -10.84 -11.32 -3.85
C LYS A 153 -10.01 -10.05 -3.94
N CYS A 154 -9.85 -9.30 -2.85
CA CYS A 154 -8.97 -8.12 -2.84
C CYS A 154 -7.52 -8.46 -3.24
N SER A 155 -7.03 -9.66 -2.91
CA SER A 155 -5.71 -10.13 -3.37
C SER A 155 -5.57 -10.28 -4.89
N GLU A 156 -6.69 -10.45 -5.60
CA GLU A 156 -6.74 -10.56 -7.06
C GLU A 156 -6.77 -9.19 -7.73
N TYR A 157 -7.02 -8.12 -6.96
CA TYR A 157 -6.91 -6.76 -7.46
C TYR A 157 -5.45 -6.43 -7.73
N LYS A 158 -5.04 -6.63 -8.97
CA LYS A 158 -3.85 -5.96 -9.49
C LYS A 158 -4.26 -4.51 -9.69
N GLN A 159 -3.79 -3.62 -8.81
CA GLN A 159 -4.06 -2.20 -8.88
C GLN A 159 -3.97 -1.77 -10.34
N ARG A 160 -5.09 -1.27 -10.90
CA ARG A 160 -5.13 -0.79 -12.28
C ARG A 160 -3.92 0.11 -12.46
N GLN A 161 -3.18 -0.14 -13.55
CA GLN A 161 -2.02 0.64 -13.99
C GLN A 161 -2.18 2.08 -13.52
N ALA A 162 -1.24 2.51 -12.67
CA ALA A 162 -1.27 3.80 -12.02
C ALA A 162 -1.68 4.88 -13.02
N THR A 163 -2.87 5.45 -12.80
CA THR A 163 -3.49 6.32 -13.79
C THR A 163 -2.91 7.71 -13.60
N VAL A 164 -2.08 8.12 -14.55
CA VAL A 164 -1.50 9.46 -14.60
C VAL A 164 -2.55 10.40 -15.19
N ILE A 165 -3.00 11.38 -14.40
CA ILE A 165 -4.03 12.35 -14.75
C ILE A 165 -3.34 13.63 -15.25
N GLN A 166 -3.63 14.08 -16.47
CA GLN A 166 -3.06 15.30 -17.03
C GLN A 166 -3.72 16.54 -16.43
N CYS A 167 -2.92 17.55 -16.09
CA CYS A 167 -3.45 18.83 -15.66
C CYS A 167 -3.95 19.62 -16.87
N ASN A 168 -5.24 19.99 -16.85
CA ASN A 168 -5.79 20.86 -17.88
C ASN A 168 -5.55 22.35 -17.53
N SER A 169 -5.10 23.14 -18.51
CA SER A 169 -4.81 24.57 -18.36
C SER A 169 -5.99 25.40 -17.85
N ASP A 170 -7.21 24.92 -18.08
CA ASP A 170 -8.45 25.62 -17.78
C ASP A 170 -8.95 25.35 -16.35
N GLN A 171 -8.27 24.45 -15.60
CA GLN A 171 -8.62 24.06 -14.23
C GLN A 171 -7.84 24.80 -13.14
N LYS A 172 -7.29 26.00 -13.43
CA LYS A 172 -6.74 26.89 -12.40
C LYS A 172 -7.84 27.47 -11.52
N ASN A 173 -8.48 26.61 -10.75
CA ASN A 173 -9.50 26.98 -9.77
C ASN A 173 -8.84 27.13 -8.40
N GLN A 174 -9.40 27.99 -7.56
CA GLN A 174 -9.08 28.00 -6.14
C GLN A 174 -9.31 26.59 -5.60
N CYS A 175 -8.26 25.97 -5.05
CA CYS A 175 -8.42 24.70 -4.34
C CYS A 175 -9.17 25.00 -3.04
N ASP A 176 -10.47 24.69 -3.01
CA ASP A 176 -11.21 24.64 -1.75
C ASP A 176 -10.74 23.40 -0.99
N ILE A 177 -9.83 23.64 -0.04
CA ILE A 177 -9.07 22.62 0.66
C ILE A 177 -10.00 21.82 1.59
N MET A 178 -10.39 20.62 1.19
CA MET A 178 -11.01 19.63 2.10
C MET A 178 -10.55 18.18 1.87
N GLU A 179 -9.89 17.89 0.75
CA GLU A 179 -9.41 16.55 0.41
C GLU A 179 -7.97 16.37 0.94
N GLN A 180 -7.69 15.35 1.75
CA GLN A 180 -6.34 14.99 2.20
C GLN A 180 -5.92 13.68 1.55
N ILE A 181 -5.54 13.74 0.29
CA ILE A 181 -5.06 12.57 -0.47
C ILE A 181 -3.63 12.83 -0.90
N ASP A 182 -2.75 11.86 -0.65
CA ASP A 182 -1.40 11.91 -1.19
C ASP A 182 -1.43 11.80 -2.72
N VAL A 183 -0.80 12.77 -3.36
CA VAL A 183 -0.73 12.87 -4.80
C VAL A 183 0.71 13.11 -5.21
N CYS A 184 1.15 12.46 -6.27
CA CYS A 184 2.48 12.64 -6.83
C CYS A 184 2.40 13.37 -8.17
N GLY A 185 2.81 14.64 -8.21
CA GLY A 185 2.86 15.44 -9.42
C GLY A 185 4.12 15.17 -10.25
N PHE A 186 3.96 15.11 -11.56
CA PHE A 186 5.02 14.99 -12.55
C PHE A 186 5.43 16.38 -13.00
N LEU A 187 6.68 16.76 -12.75
CA LEU A 187 7.17 18.01 -13.28
C LEU A 187 7.27 17.94 -14.81
N ASN A 188 7.20 19.12 -15.44
CA ASN A 188 7.38 19.26 -16.87
C ASN A 188 8.77 18.76 -17.30
N GLU A 189 8.91 18.35 -18.56
CA GLU A 189 10.14 17.79 -19.14
C GLU A 189 11.33 18.78 -19.12
N THR A 190 11.05 20.07 -18.90
CA THR A 190 12.03 21.14 -18.71
C THR A 190 12.58 21.23 -17.29
N ALA A 191 12.00 20.52 -16.32
CA ALA A 191 12.47 20.50 -14.95
C ALA A 191 13.75 19.65 -14.81
N VAL A 192 14.75 20.21 -14.14
CA VAL A 192 16.00 19.51 -13.85
C VAL A 192 15.83 18.72 -12.56
N CYS A 193 15.84 17.40 -12.66
CA CYS A 193 15.88 16.49 -11.51
C CYS A 193 16.85 15.34 -11.77
N GLN A 194 17.26 14.68 -10.69
CA GLN A 194 18.31 13.67 -10.73
C GLN A 194 17.84 12.32 -11.29
N ASN A 195 16.58 11.95 -11.02
CA ASN A 195 15.96 10.72 -11.51
C ASN A 195 14.68 11.09 -12.27
N GLN A 196 14.57 10.67 -13.53
CA GLN A 196 13.32 10.79 -14.27
C GLN A 196 12.37 9.61 -13.98
N PRO A 197 11.05 9.85 -13.93
CA PRO A 197 10.39 11.15 -14.03
C PRO A 197 10.61 12.00 -12.78
N CYS A 198 10.60 13.33 -12.96
CA CYS A 198 10.71 14.26 -11.84
C CYS A 198 9.38 14.28 -11.07
N LEU A 199 9.42 13.88 -9.81
CA LEU A 199 8.25 13.71 -8.96
C LEU A 199 8.22 14.71 -7.81
N GLN A 200 7.05 15.25 -7.51
CA GLN A 200 6.81 16.14 -6.37
C GLN A 200 5.55 15.72 -5.60
N PRO A 201 5.61 15.55 -4.27
CA PRO A 201 4.45 15.18 -3.48
C PRO A 201 3.52 16.37 -3.21
N PHE A 202 2.22 16.07 -3.12
CA PHE A 202 1.11 16.98 -2.81
C PHE A 202 0.11 16.29 -1.88
N LYS A 203 -0.74 17.09 -1.20
CA LYS A 203 -1.73 16.56 -0.23
C LYS A 203 -3.17 16.62 -0.72
N ASN A 204 -3.38 16.96 -1.99
CA ASN A 204 -4.67 16.84 -2.66
C ASN A 204 -4.49 16.82 -4.19
N THR A 205 -5.58 16.53 -4.90
CA THR A 205 -5.61 16.42 -6.36
C THR A 205 -5.54 17.77 -7.09
N CYS A 206 -5.86 18.87 -6.41
CA CYS A 206 -5.94 20.21 -7.00
C CYS A 206 -4.60 20.97 -7.00
N GLU A 207 -3.85 20.88 -5.91
CA GLU A 207 -2.53 21.48 -5.72
C GLU A 207 -1.55 21.26 -6.89
N PRO A 208 -1.32 20.02 -7.38
CA PRO A 208 -0.39 19.80 -8.48
C PRO A 208 -0.76 20.60 -9.72
N CYS A 209 -2.04 20.65 -10.11
CA CYS A 209 -2.46 21.35 -11.33
C CYS A 209 -2.50 22.87 -11.20
N ASN A 210 -2.40 23.42 -9.99
CA ASN A 210 -2.19 24.83 -9.77
C ASN A 210 -0.72 25.27 -9.86
N GLN A 211 0.22 24.31 -9.84
CA GLN A 211 1.64 24.58 -10.06
C GLN A 211 1.96 24.65 -11.55
N SER A 212 2.59 25.74 -12.01
CA SER A 212 2.91 25.94 -13.43
C SER A 212 3.93 24.96 -13.99
N ASN A 213 4.68 24.29 -13.13
CA ASN A 213 5.73 23.34 -13.50
C ASN A 213 5.29 21.87 -13.42
N ILE A 214 4.02 21.58 -13.13
CA ILE A 214 3.47 20.21 -13.08
C ILE A 214 2.60 19.97 -14.33
N LYS A 215 2.87 18.88 -15.04
CA LYS A 215 2.17 18.50 -16.29
C LYS A 215 1.01 17.54 -16.01
N SER A 216 1.21 16.64 -15.05
CA SER A 216 0.26 15.60 -14.68
C SER A 216 0.47 15.18 -13.24
N TYR A 217 -0.40 14.34 -12.68
CA TYR A 217 -0.24 13.77 -11.35
C TYR A 217 -0.73 12.32 -11.26
N PHE A 218 -0.30 11.62 -10.23
CA PHE A 218 -0.68 10.26 -9.87
C PHE A 218 -1.33 10.28 -8.48
N ILE A 219 -2.44 9.58 -8.30
CA ILE A 219 -3.11 9.46 -6.99
C ILE A 219 -2.41 8.36 -6.19
N GLY A 220 -1.72 8.76 -5.12
CA GLY A 220 -0.80 7.97 -4.32
C GLY A 220 0.49 8.74 -4.04
N ASN A 221 1.29 8.26 -3.09
CA ASN A 221 2.54 8.94 -2.77
C ASN A 221 3.59 8.66 -3.87
N CYS A 222 4.64 9.50 -3.95
CA CYS A 222 5.66 9.34 -4.99
C CYS A 222 6.52 8.07 -4.85
N ASN A 223 6.63 7.51 -3.65
CA ASN A 223 7.32 6.23 -3.44
C ASN A 223 6.48 5.06 -3.99
N ASP A 224 5.16 5.11 -3.87
CA ASP A 224 4.26 4.10 -4.44
C ASP A 224 4.40 4.10 -5.96
N TYR A 225 4.43 5.28 -6.58
CA TYR A 225 4.72 5.40 -8.02
C TYR A 225 6.10 4.81 -8.35
N ASN A 226 7.14 5.17 -7.59
CA ASN A 226 8.48 4.62 -7.82
C ASN A 226 8.51 3.10 -7.70
N ASN A 227 7.87 2.53 -6.70
CA ASN A 227 7.82 1.09 -6.48
C ASN A 227 7.00 0.37 -7.57
N LEU A 228 5.93 0.98 -8.06
CA LEU A 228 5.08 0.40 -9.10
C LEU A 228 5.74 0.35 -10.49
N PHE A 229 6.61 1.31 -10.80
CA PHE A 229 7.19 1.43 -12.15
C PHE A 229 8.70 1.22 -12.21
N PHE A 230 9.41 1.42 -11.10
CA PHE A 230 10.86 1.33 -10.98
C PHE A 230 11.32 0.43 -9.83
N GLY A 231 10.39 -0.04 -8.99
CA GLY A 231 10.66 -1.08 -8.02
C GLY A 231 10.94 -2.37 -8.77
N THR A 232 12.19 -2.81 -8.75
CA THR A 232 12.54 -4.16 -9.14
C THR A 232 11.81 -5.11 -8.19
N ASP A 233 10.99 -6.02 -8.72
CA ASP A 233 10.39 -7.14 -7.99
C ASP A 233 11.52 -7.90 -7.24
N GLN A 234 11.73 -7.55 -5.98
CA GLN A 234 12.82 -8.07 -5.13
C GLN A 234 12.38 -9.23 -4.24
N ASP A 235 11.11 -9.65 -4.30
CA ASP A 235 10.57 -10.69 -3.42
C ASP A 235 10.73 -12.14 -3.95
N GLN A 236 11.47 -12.38 -5.04
CA GLN A 236 11.64 -13.75 -5.59
C GLN A 236 13.08 -14.21 -5.93
N ILE A 237 14.13 -13.52 -5.50
CA ILE A 237 15.50 -14.06 -5.67
C ILE A 237 16.31 -13.83 -4.39
N GLU A 238 15.93 -14.53 -3.33
CA GLU A 238 16.90 -14.98 -2.32
C GLU A 238 17.67 -16.17 -2.91
N ASP A 239 18.99 -16.18 -2.71
CA ASP A 239 19.97 -17.18 -3.16
C ASP A 239 20.38 -17.16 -4.66
N ALA A 240 21.16 -16.15 -5.04
CA ALA A 240 22.58 -16.34 -5.39
C ALA A 240 23.17 -15.12 -6.13
N SER A 241 24.21 -14.54 -5.51
CA SER A 241 25.24 -13.66 -6.09
C SER A 241 24.91 -12.18 -6.35
N GLU A 242 25.85 -11.37 -5.86
CA GLU A 242 26.08 -9.94 -6.07
C GLU A 242 25.26 -8.96 -5.22
N GLN A 243 25.97 -8.40 -4.23
CA GLN A 243 25.64 -7.18 -3.51
C GLN A 243 25.17 -6.12 -4.52
N GLN A 244 23.87 -5.87 -4.60
CA GLN A 244 23.35 -4.72 -5.33
C GLN A 244 23.93 -3.45 -4.67
N GLN A 245 24.87 -2.83 -5.39
CA GLN A 245 25.69 -1.74 -4.87
C GLN A 245 24.82 -0.49 -4.77
N LYS A 246 24.38 -0.16 -3.55
CA LYS A 246 23.58 1.03 -3.26
C LYS A 246 24.37 2.30 -3.58
N TYR A 247 23.91 3.06 -4.56
CA TYR A 247 24.48 4.35 -4.93
C TYR A 247 24.32 5.39 -3.80
N GLN A 248 25.35 6.20 -3.56
CA GLN A 248 25.39 7.24 -2.53
C GLN A 248 25.93 8.56 -3.09
N TYR A 249 25.26 9.67 -2.78
CA TYR A 249 25.71 11.00 -3.17
C TYR A 249 26.84 11.52 -2.28
N CYS A 250 27.80 12.20 -2.90
CA CYS A 250 28.79 12.97 -2.15
C CYS A 250 28.15 14.23 -1.58
N GLN A 251 28.48 14.55 -0.33
CA GLN A 251 28.00 15.77 0.30
C GLN A 251 28.53 17.03 -0.41
N PRO A 252 27.80 18.17 -0.32
CA PRO A 252 28.27 19.44 -0.88
C PRO A 252 29.61 19.88 -0.29
N GLU A 253 29.80 19.69 1.02
CA GLU A 253 31.07 19.91 1.70
C GLU A 253 32.00 18.72 1.45
N ARG A 254 33.13 18.99 0.82
CA ARG A 254 34.06 17.97 0.32
C ARG A 254 35.14 17.72 1.36
N PRO A 255 35.48 16.45 1.66
CA PRO A 255 36.53 16.16 2.63
C PRO A 255 37.87 16.71 2.13
N SER A 256 38.58 17.44 2.99
CA SER A 256 39.93 17.96 2.67
C SER A 256 41.01 16.88 2.75
N SER A 257 40.74 15.79 3.49
CA SER A 257 41.64 14.66 3.70
C SER A 257 40.84 13.37 3.90
N CYS A 258 41.40 12.25 3.46
CA CYS A 258 40.78 10.93 3.57
C CYS A 258 41.68 9.96 4.33
N ASN A 259 41.07 9.01 5.04
CA ASN A 259 41.77 7.86 5.59
C ASN A 259 42.27 6.95 4.46
N GLN A 260 43.27 6.12 4.77
CA GLN A 260 43.86 5.15 3.83
C GLN A 260 43.15 3.79 3.85
N ASP A 261 41.95 3.73 4.44
CA ASP A 261 41.18 2.49 4.49
C ASP A 261 40.73 2.14 3.08
N PHE A 262 41.19 1.00 2.56
CA PHE A 262 40.88 0.57 1.21
C PHE A 262 39.50 -0.08 1.17
N SER A 263 38.61 0.50 0.36
CA SER A 263 37.28 -0.01 0.04
C SER A 263 36.97 0.40 -1.40
N GLN A 264 37.40 -0.43 -2.35
CA GLN A 264 37.30 -0.11 -3.77
C GLN A 264 35.93 0.49 -4.10
N THR A 265 35.94 1.69 -4.67
CA THR A 265 34.75 2.49 -4.87
C THR A 265 34.72 2.99 -6.29
N CYS A 266 33.56 2.96 -6.91
CA CYS A 266 33.37 3.59 -8.20
C CYS A 266 32.66 4.94 -8.04
N GLY A 267 33.34 6.02 -8.39
CA GLY A 267 32.78 7.36 -8.42
C GLY A 267 32.20 7.70 -9.79
N VAL A 268 31.06 8.39 -9.81
CA VAL A 268 30.33 8.82 -11.01
C VAL A 268 30.48 10.32 -11.21
N LEU A 269 30.85 10.74 -12.42
CA LEU A 269 31.09 12.14 -12.79
C LEU A 269 29.78 12.95 -12.93
N LYS A 270 29.76 14.20 -12.42
CA LYS A 270 28.60 15.11 -12.43
C LYS A 270 28.03 15.48 -13.81
N SER A 271 28.85 15.43 -14.84
CA SER A 271 28.53 16.04 -16.14
C SER A 271 28.76 15.08 -17.30
N CYS A 272 28.49 13.79 -17.08
CA CYS A 272 28.75 12.76 -18.06
C CYS A 272 27.45 12.11 -18.55
N ASN A 273 27.22 12.19 -19.87
CA ASN A 273 26.13 11.52 -20.57
C ASN A 273 26.71 10.37 -21.42
N GLY A 274 26.61 9.13 -20.95
CA GLY A 274 27.01 7.95 -21.72
C GLY A 274 27.78 6.90 -20.91
N THR A 275 28.47 6.00 -21.62
CA THR A 275 29.38 5.01 -21.01
C THR A 275 30.74 5.65 -20.70
N GLY A 276 31.41 5.20 -19.63
CA GLY A 276 32.73 5.73 -19.24
C GLY A 276 32.72 6.91 -18.26
N CYS A 277 31.56 7.19 -17.66
CA CYS A 277 31.35 8.22 -16.64
C CYS A 277 31.90 7.89 -15.25
N GLU A 278 32.54 6.73 -15.16
CA GLU A 278 32.92 6.08 -13.92
C GLU A 278 34.43 6.14 -13.73
N ARG A 279 34.87 6.36 -12.51
CA ARG A 279 36.28 6.36 -12.11
C ARG A 279 36.45 5.52 -10.86
N ILE A 280 37.50 4.71 -10.82
CA ILE A 280 37.82 3.88 -9.66
C ILE A 280 38.58 4.73 -8.66
N TYR A 281 38.18 4.62 -7.40
CA TYR A 281 38.81 5.25 -6.24
C TYR A 281 39.09 4.20 -5.18
N ASP A 282 40.06 4.49 -4.32
CA ASP A 282 40.48 3.57 -3.25
C ASP A 282 39.40 3.43 -2.17
N ASN A 283 38.59 4.47 -1.95
CA ASN A 283 37.49 4.49 -0.98
C ASN A 283 36.44 5.58 -1.25
N PRO A 284 35.28 5.57 -0.55
CA PRO A 284 34.25 6.59 -0.68
C PRO A 284 34.73 8.02 -0.45
N CYS A 285 35.63 8.21 0.52
CA CYS A 285 36.15 9.52 0.84
C CYS A 285 36.95 10.08 -0.35
N SER A 286 37.89 9.31 -0.89
CA SER A 286 38.72 9.71 -2.03
C SER A 286 37.89 9.96 -3.30
N ALA A 287 36.81 9.19 -3.51
CA ALA A 287 35.83 9.48 -4.55
C ALA A 287 35.17 10.86 -4.33
N CYS A 288 34.68 11.12 -3.12
CA CYS A 288 34.01 12.37 -2.82
C CYS A 288 34.93 13.57 -2.64
N GLN A 289 36.22 13.38 -2.37
CA GLN A 289 37.22 14.45 -2.38
C GLN A 289 37.37 15.06 -3.78
N ASN A 290 37.13 14.29 -4.84
CA ASN A 290 37.14 14.78 -6.20
C ASN A 290 35.86 15.58 -6.52
N THR A 291 36.03 16.87 -6.81
CA THR A 291 34.90 17.80 -7.05
C THR A 291 34.11 17.51 -8.32
N LEU A 292 34.67 16.71 -9.24
CA LEU A 292 34.01 16.28 -10.47
C LEU A 292 33.07 15.08 -10.23
N ILE A 293 33.16 14.42 -9.08
CA ILE A 293 32.33 13.26 -8.71
C ILE A 293 31.05 13.71 -7.99
N GLU A 294 29.93 13.20 -8.45
CA GLU A 294 28.59 13.45 -7.91
C GLU A 294 28.25 12.51 -6.76
N GLY A 295 28.56 11.23 -6.96
CA GLY A 295 28.30 10.16 -6.02
C GLY A 295 29.08 8.92 -6.41
N TYR A 296 28.88 7.85 -5.67
CA TYR A 296 29.65 6.63 -5.81
C TYR A 296 28.83 5.40 -5.45
N TYR A 297 29.36 4.24 -5.78
CA TYR A 297 28.91 2.95 -5.28
C TYR A 297 30.13 2.15 -4.81
N ILE A 298 29.94 1.35 -3.74
CA ILE A 298 31.01 0.54 -3.16
C ILE A 298 31.18 -0.70 -4.03
N GLY A 299 32.40 -0.94 -4.51
CA GLY A 299 32.78 -2.03 -5.39
C GLY A 299 33.48 -1.57 -6.66
N GLN A 300 33.62 -2.51 -7.60
CA GLN A 300 34.23 -2.26 -8.91
C GLN A 300 33.26 -1.52 -9.82
N CYS A 301 33.77 -0.58 -10.63
CA CYS A 301 32.99 0.03 -11.69
C CYS A 301 32.50 -1.05 -12.66
N GLN A 302 31.20 -1.07 -12.95
CA GLN A 302 30.63 -1.99 -13.95
C GLN A 302 31.05 -1.52 -15.35
N GLN A 303 32.28 -1.85 -15.71
CA GLN A 303 32.70 -1.70 -17.09
C GLN A 303 31.88 -2.70 -17.91
N ASN A 304 30.98 -2.19 -18.75
CA ASN A 304 30.16 -2.93 -19.70
C ASN A 304 31.00 -3.67 -20.77
N PHE A 305 32.01 -4.44 -20.37
CA PHE A 305 32.82 -5.29 -21.22
C PHE A 305 32.07 -6.55 -21.71
N GLY A 306 30.88 -6.82 -21.16
CA GLY A 306 30.04 -7.94 -21.58
C GLY A 306 29.62 -7.92 -23.05
N TYR A 307 29.61 -6.75 -23.70
CA TYR A 307 29.27 -6.63 -25.12
C TYR A 307 30.45 -6.88 -26.08
N ILE A 308 31.70 -6.79 -25.63
CA ILE A 308 32.85 -7.01 -26.52
C ILE A 308 33.17 -8.50 -26.65
N PHE A 309 32.98 -9.29 -25.59
CA PHE A 309 33.27 -10.73 -25.64
C PHE A 309 32.21 -11.55 -26.41
N SER A 310 30.95 -11.12 -26.46
CA SER A 310 29.91 -11.81 -27.23
C SER A 310 30.11 -11.69 -28.74
N ILE A 311 30.59 -10.54 -29.22
CA ILE A 311 30.90 -10.33 -30.64
C ILE A 311 32.14 -11.12 -31.07
N LEU A 312 33.15 -11.24 -30.18
CA LEU A 312 34.38 -11.97 -30.48
C LEU A 312 34.17 -13.50 -30.50
N MET A 313 33.26 -14.04 -29.69
CA MET A 313 32.90 -15.47 -29.76
C MET A 313 32.05 -15.82 -30.98
N ILE A 314 31.19 -14.90 -31.47
CA ILE A 314 30.42 -15.13 -32.70
C ILE A 314 31.34 -15.16 -33.93
N GLN A 315 32.42 -14.37 -33.97
CA GLN A 315 33.38 -14.41 -35.09
C GLN A 315 34.33 -15.62 -35.07
N LEU A 316 34.47 -16.32 -33.94
CA LEU A 316 35.25 -17.57 -33.87
C LEU A 316 34.41 -18.82 -34.14
N LEU A 317 33.09 -18.67 -34.24
CA LEU A 317 32.13 -19.76 -34.53
C LEU A 317 31.59 -19.72 -35.98
N PHE A 318 32.05 -18.77 -36.80
CA PHE A 318 31.77 -18.69 -38.25
C PHE A 318 33.07 -18.74 -39.06
#